data_AF-A0A5C6BS99-F1
#
_entry.id   AF-A0A5C6BS99-F1
#
_cell.length_a   1.000
_cell.length_b   1.000
_cell.length_c   1.000
_cell.angle_alpha   90.00
_cell.angle_beta   90.00
_cell.angle_gamma   90.00
#
_symmetry.space_group_name_H-M   'P 1'
#
loop_
_entity.id
_entity.type
_entity.pdbx_description
1 polymer ?
#
loop_
_entity_poly.entity_id
_entity_poly.type
_entity_poly.pdbx_seq_one_letter_code
_entity_poly.pdbx_strand_id
1 'polypeptide(L)'
;MEKRVEFDVSYNLTCKLTLDSGRDIILEQLYQERTYRGLLEGTPNRVANDWGIEHNLSFARKLAGSIGDPYLIAPNRRDYVRVPGDMDQIREDIEKRLGDWEEGLQQRLPEWIPFVCCIGCFTSVKPARDPSKDYSALTVVWYQDDFAMPIDPAIQNELRSLNWNKHATDGEH
;
A
#
# COMPACT_ATOMS: atom_id res chain seq x y z
N MET A 1 -2.46 24.29 2.55
CA MET A 1 -1.44 24.55 1.52
C MET A 1 -1.08 23.19 0.95
N GLU A 2 -1.56 22.86 -0.26
CA GLU A 2 -1.23 21.58 -0.91
C GLU A 2 0.28 21.49 -1.11
N LYS A 3 0.93 20.49 -0.51
CA LYS A 3 2.33 20.18 -0.79
C LYS A 3 2.38 19.59 -2.20
N ARG A 4 2.78 20.40 -3.18
CA ARG A 4 3.13 19.89 -4.50
C ARG A 4 4.51 19.25 -4.44
N VAL A 5 4.62 18.08 -5.07
CA VAL A 5 5.89 17.43 -5.38
C VAL A 5 6.60 18.34 -6.40
N GLU A 6 7.76 18.89 -6.05
CA GLU A 6 8.59 19.69 -6.97
C GLU A 6 9.63 18.80 -7.66
N PHE A 7 9.69 18.90 -8.98
CA PHE A 7 10.48 18.04 -9.86
C PHE A 7 11.86 18.67 -10.14
N ASP A 8 12.94 17.96 -9.81
CA ASP A 8 14.31 18.36 -10.18
C ASP A 8 14.70 17.75 -11.54
N VAL A 9 14.92 18.62 -12.52
CA VAL A 9 15.19 18.28 -13.93
C VAL A 9 16.65 17.88 -14.19
N SER A 10 17.54 17.96 -13.20
CA SER A 10 18.98 17.80 -13.42
C SER A 10 19.46 16.34 -13.54
N TYR A 11 18.67 15.35 -13.12
CA TYR A 11 19.06 13.93 -13.15
C TYR A 11 17.98 12.92 -13.62
N ASN A 12 16.81 13.37 -14.12
CA ASN A 12 15.66 12.48 -14.40
C ASN A 12 15.24 11.58 -13.22
N LEU A 13 15.50 11.99 -11.97
CA LEU A 13 15.01 11.30 -10.78
C LEU A 13 13.66 11.91 -10.39
N THR A 14 12.59 11.37 -10.97
CA THR A 14 11.20 11.87 -10.91
C THR A 14 10.51 11.67 -9.55
N CYS A 15 11.20 11.14 -8.53
CA CYS A 15 10.55 10.66 -7.30
C CYS A 15 11.17 11.26 -6.02
N LYS A 16 11.42 12.58 -6.02
CA LYS A 16 11.89 13.35 -4.86
C LYS A 16 10.70 13.91 -4.06
N LEU A 17 10.77 13.87 -2.73
CA LEU A 17 9.82 14.52 -1.83
C LEU A 17 10.57 15.36 -0.78
N THR A 18 10.13 16.61 -0.56
CA THR A 18 10.64 17.45 0.52
C THR A 18 9.75 17.32 1.75
N LEU A 19 10.34 16.89 2.86
CA LEU A 19 9.67 16.77 4.15
C LEU A 19 9.44 18.16 4.78
N ASP A 20 8.53 18.26 5.76
CA ASP A 20 8.29 19.51 6.51
C ASP A 20 9.54 20.07 7.19
N SER A 21 10.51 19.21 7.48
CA SER A 21 11.81 19.59 8.02
C SER A 21 12.74 20.28 7.00
N GLY A 22 12.31 20.40 5.73
CA GLY A 22 13.15 20.83 4.61
C GLY A 22 14.14 19.77 4.14
N ARG A 23 14.07 18.54 4.68
CA ARG A 23 14.89 17.41 4.22
C ARG A 23 14.29 16.82 2.95
N ASP A 24 15.12 16.66 1.95
CA ASP A 24 14.76 15.93 0.74
C ASP A 24 14.97 14.42 0.93
N ILE A 25 14.00 13.64 0.48
CA ILE A 25 14.08 12.19 0.33
C ILE A 25 13.80 11.79 -1.11
N ILE A 26 14.41 10.70 -1.56
CA ILE A 26 14.28 10.16 -2.91
C ILE A 26 13.70 8.75 -2.79
N LEU A 27 12.66 8.45 -3.56
CA LEU A 27 12.12 7.10 -3.68
C LEU A 27 12.99 6.30 -4.66
N GLU A 28 13.68 5.30 -4.14
CA GLU A 28 14.55 4.42 -4.94
C GLU A 28 13.80 3.21 -5.50
N GLN A 29 12.75 2.77 -4.80
CA GLN A 29 11.98 1.59 -5.16
C GLN A 29 10.54 1.70 -4.67
N LEU A 30 9.59 1.28 -5.52
CA LEU A 30 8.18 1.20 -5.20
C LEU A 30 7.62 -0.17 -5.57
N TYR A 31 7.04 -0.86 -4.59
CA TYR A 31 6.21 -2.05 -4.77
C TYR A 31 4.76 -1.68 -4.52
N GLN A 32 3.84 -2.15 -5.37
CA GLN A 32 2.40 -1.97 -5.19
C GLN A 32 1.67 -3.28 -5.47
N GLU A 33 0.67 -3.59 -4.64
CA GLU A 33 -0.16 -4.78 -4.77
C GLU A 33 -1.58 -4.53 -4.29
N ARG A 34 -2.56 -5.21 -4.87
CA ARG A 34 -3.94 -5.15 -4.38
C ARG A 34 -4.02 -5.71 -2.97
N THR A 35 -4.50 -4.91 -2.01
CA THR A 35 -4.59 -5.27 -0.59
C THR A 35 -5.31 -6.59 -0.35
N TYR A 36 -6.38 -6.83 -1.10
CA TYR A 36 -7.21 -8.03 -0.97
C TYR A 36 -6.92 -9.08 -2.04
N ARG A 37 -5.75 -9.03 -2.68
CA ARG A 37 -5.31 -10.09 -3.59
C ARG A 37 -5.24 -11.40 -2.81
N GLY A 38 -6.02 -12.39 -3.23
CA GLY A 38 -6.10 -13.70 -2.56
C GLY A 38 -7.28 -13.86 -1.59
N LEU A 39 -8.09 -12.81 -1.37
CA LEU A 39 -9.39 -12.99 -0.71
C LEU A 39 -10.37 -13.63 -1.69
N LEU A 40 -10.63 -14.93 -1.53
CA LEU A 40 -11.50 -15.71 -2.43
C LEU A 40 -12.98 -15.54 -2.09
N GLU A 41 -13.31 -15.55 -0.79
CA GLU A 41 -14.69 -15.46 -0.29
C GLU A 41 -14.79 -14.54 0.92
N GLY A 42 -15.99 -14.00 1.13
CA GLY A 42 -16.33 -13.19 2.30
C GLY A 42 -16.01 -11.70 2.15
N THR A 43 -16.17 -10.99 3.26
CA THR A 43 -15.91 -9.55 3.37
C THR A 43 -14.73 -9.35 4.31
N PRO A 44 -13.75 -8.50 3.97
CA PRO A 44 -12.68 -8.12 4.90
C PRO A 44 -13.23 -7.67 6.24
N ASN A 45 -12.49 -7.98 7.29
CA ASN A 45 -12.79 -7.57 8.65
C ASN A 45 -11.50 -7.15 9.34
N ARG A 46 -11.62 -6.71 10.59
CA ARG A 46 -10.47 -6.24 11.38
C ARG A 46 -9.35 -7.27 11.47
N VAL A 47 -9.69 -8.53 11.75
CA VAL A 47 -8.70 -9.61 11.92
C VAL A 47 -7.93 -9.85 10.62
N ALA A 48 -8.64 -9.93 9.50
CA ALA A 48 -8.03 -10.10 8.18
C ALA A 48 -7.13 -8.91 7.81
N ASN A 49 -7.57 -7.68 8.10
CA ASN A 49 -6.77 -6.47 7.83
C ASN A 49 -5.52 -6.42 8.72
N ASP A 50 -5.64 -6.71 10.01
CA ASP A 50 -4.52 -6.73 10.96
C ASP A 50 -3.45 -7.74 10.50
N TRP A 51 -3.89 -8.96 10.16
CA TRP A 51 -3.01 -10.00 9.62
C TRP A 51 -2.36 -9.59 8.30
N GLY A 52 -3.13 -8.99 7.38
CA GLY A 52 -2.60 -8.50 6.11
C GLY A 52 -1.56 -7.39 6.29
N ILE A 53 -1.77 -6.48 7.24
CA ILE A 53 -0.80 -5.42 7.58
C ILE A 53 0.49 -6.02 8.14
N GLU A 54 0.39 -6.98 9.06
CA GLU A 54 1.55 -7.68 9.62
C GLU A 54 2.33 -8.45 8.55
N HIS A 55 1.61 -9.13 7.66
CA HIS A 55 2.20 -9.80 6.50
C HIS A 55 2.97 -8.81 5.62
N ASN A 56 2.35 -7.68 5.27
CA ASN A 56 2.97 -6.66 4.43
C ASN A 56 4.21 -6.02 5.09
N LEU A 57 4.19 -5.81 6.41
CA LEU A 57 5.38 -5.33 7.15
C LEU A 57 6.50 -6.38 7.17
N SER A 58 6.16 -7.66 7.34
CA SER A 58 7.11 -8.77 7.27
C SER A 58 7.73 -8.91 5.87
N PHE A 59 6.92 -8.75 4.82
CA PHE A 59 7.37 -8.74 3.44
C PHE A 59 8.26 -7.53 3.14
N ALA A 60 7.87 -6.32 3.59
CA ALA A 60 8.65 -5.09 3.42
C ALA A 60 10.05 -5.18 4.04
N ARG A 61 10.23 -5.90 5.16
CA ARG A 61 11.56 -6.17 5.75
C ARG A 61 12.46 -7.02 4.84
N LYS A 62 11.86 -7.89 4.02
CA LYS A 62 12.57 -8.86 3.18
C LYS A 62 12.76 -8.35 1.74
N LEU A 63 12.08 -7.28 1.37
CA LEU A 63 12.18 -6.69 0.05
C LEU A 63 13.63 -6.24 -0.21
N ALA A 64 14.17 -6.57 -1.38
CA ALA A 64 15.49 -6.10 -1.79
C ALA A 64 15.55 -4.56 -1.70
N GLY A 65 16.65 -4.01 -1.21
CA GLY A 65 16.81 -2.57 -1.01
C GLY A 65 16.16 -1.99 0.26
N SER A 66 15.41 -2.79 1.02
CA SER A 66 14.85 -2.37 2.31
C SER A 66 15.96 -2.22 3.37
N ILE A 67 15.88 -1.15 4.17
CA ILE A 67 16.84 -0.87 5.25
C ILE A 67 16.09 -0.60 6.55
N GLY A 68 16.44 -1.36 7.59
CA GLY A 68 15.88 -1.23 8.93
C GLY A 68 14.45 -1.75 9.06
N ASP A 69 13.77 -1.34 10.14
CA ASP A 69 12.36 -1.66 10.35
C ASP A 69 11.46 -0.74 9.52
N PRO A 70 10.49 -1.30 8.77
CA PRO A 70 9.55 -0.51 8.00
C PRO A 70 8.67 0.36 8.90
N TYR A 71 8.43 1.59 8.46
CA TYR A 71 7.48 2.49 9.08
C TYR A 71 6.09 2.34 8.44
N LEU A 72 5.08 2.05 9.25
CA LEU A 72 3.69 1.98 8.80
C LEU A 72 3.04 3.36 8.90
N ILE A 73 2.56 3.88 7.78
CA ILE A 73 1.50 4.90 7.78
C ILE A 73 0.18 4.13 7.92
N ALA A 74 -0.45 4.26 9.09
CA ALA A 74 -1.67 3.51 9.40
C ALA A 74 -2.76 3.80 8.35
N PRO A 75 -3.39 2.76 7.77
CA PRO A 75 -4.44 2.97 6.78
C PRO A 75 -5.69 3.55 7.42
N ASN A 76 -6.44 4.31 6.61
CA ASN A 76 -7.81 4.66 6.98
C ASN A 76 -8.68 3.40 6.97
N ARG A 77 -9.32 3.09 8.09
CA ARG A 77 -10.27 1.97 8.23
C ARG A 77 -11.68 2.50 8.09
N ARG A 78 -12.48 1.82 7.27
CA ARG A 78 -13.88 2.17 7.01
C ARG A 78 -14.74 0.92 7.05
N ASP A 79 -15.99 1.08 7.43
CA ASP A 79 -16.97 -0.02 7.45
C ASP A 79 -17.78 -0.13 6.15
N TYR A 80 -17.36 0.60 5.11
CA TYR A 80 -17.97 0.61 3.79
C TYR A 80 -16.92 0.45 2.69
N VAL A 81 -17.34 0.04 1.49
CA VAL A 81 -16.45 -0.15 0.34
C VAL A 81 -16.32 1.13 -0.47
N ARG A 82 -17.46 1.64 -0.93
CA ARG A 82 -17.58 2.76 -1.87
C ARG A 82 -18.23 3.95 -1.19
N VAL A 83 -19.34 3.72 -0.49
CA VAL A 83 -20.13 4.77 0.18
C VAL A 83 -20.67 4.27 1.52
N PRO A 84 -20.79 5.14 2.54
CA PRO A 84 -21.41 4.78 3.80
C PRO A 84 -22.78 4.09 3.60
N GLY A 85 -22.98 2.98 4.30
CA GLY A 85 -24.20 2.17 4.24
C GLY A 85 -24.17 1.00 3.24
N ASP A 86 -23.18 0.92 2.34
CA ASP A 86 -23.13 -0.17 1.35
C ASP A 86 -22.83 -1.57 1.94
N MET A 87 -22.46 -1.64 3.22
CA MET A 87 -22.25 -2.88 3.98
C MET A 87 -23.32 -3.14 5.05
N ASP A 88 -24.36 -2.29 5.17
CA ASP A 88 -25.33 -2.37 6.27
C ASP A 88 -26.06 -3.72 6.31
N GLN A 89 -26.48 -4.22 5.15
CA GLN A 89 -27.15 -5.54 5.09
C GLN A 89 -26.24 -6.67 5.56
N ILE A 90 -24.95 -6.63 5.21
CA ILE A 90 -23.97 -7.63 5.63
C ILE A 90 -23.75 -7.54 7.14
N ARG A 91 -23.66 -6.32 7.67
CA ARG A 91 -23.56 -6.06 9.11
C ARG A 91 -24.76 -6.64 9.86
N GLU A 92 -25.98 -6.29 9.45
CA GLU A 92 -27.21 -6.81 10.07
C GLU A 92 -27.26 -8.34 10.05
N ASP A 93 -26.85 -8.96 8.95
CA ASP A 93 -26.84 -10.42 8.82
C ASP A 93 -25.83 -11.06 9.77
N ILE A 94 -24.66 -10.45 9.97
CA ILE A 94 -23.65 -10.90 10.92
C ILE A 94 -24.16 -10.74 12.36
N GLU A 95 -24.76 -9.60 12.68
CA GLU A 95 -25.35 -9.32 13.99
C GLU A 95 -26.44 -10.35 14.34
N LYS A 96 -27.36 -10.63 13.40
CA LYS A 96 -28.40 -11.66 13.57
C LYS A 96 -27.81 -13.06 13.77
N ARG A 97 -26.69 -13.38 13.13
CA ARG A 97 -26.03 -14.71 13.24
C ARG A 97 -25.27 -14.90 14.54
N LEU A 98 -24.64 -13.84 15.07
CA LEU A 98 -23.75 -13.95 16.23
C LEU A 98 -24.42 -13.58 17.55
N GLY A 99 -25.55 -12.86 17.53
CA GLY A 99 -26.25 -12.44 18.75
C GLY A 99 -25.37 -11.56 19.63
N ASP A 100 -25.49 -11.66 20.96
CA ASP A 100 -24.82 -10.75 21.91
C ASP A 100 -23.33 -11.03 22.14
N TRP A 101 -22.67 -11.83 21.29
CA TRP A 101 -21.24 -12.12 21.42
C TRP A 101 -20.38 -10.96 20.92
N GLU A 102 -20.26 -9.92 21.74
CA GLU A 102 -19.66 -8.62 21.40
C GLU A 102 -18.23 -8.70 20.84
N GLU A 103 -17.37 -9.52 21.45
CA GLU A 103 -15.99 -9.71 20.98
C GLU A 103 -15.94 -10.39 19.61
N GLY A 104 -16.77 -11.43 19.41
CA GLY A 104 -16.87 -12.13 18.13
C GLY A 104 -17.53 -11.29 17.04
N LEU A 105 -18.44 -10.38 17.40
CA LEU A 105 -19.06 -9.40 16.52
C LEU A 105 -18.01 -8.42 15.98
N GLN A 106 -17.28 -7.73 16.87
CA GLN A 106 -16.30 -6.71 16.46
C GLN A 106 -15.22 -7.26 15.53
N GLN A 107 -14.85 -8.53 15.69
CA GLN A 107 -13.86 -9.19 14.82
C GLN A 107 -14.41 -9.59 13.45
N ARG A 108 -15.74 -9.72 13.30
CA ARG A 108 -16.38 -10.21 12.07
C ARG A 108 -17.07 -9.15 11.25
N LEU A 109 -17.35 -7.98 11.85
CA LEU A 109 -17.95 -6.88 11.12
C LEU A 109 -17.10 -6.45 9.91
N PRO A 110 -17.73 -6.05 8.80
CA PRO A 110 -17.04 -5.52 7.65
C PRO A 110 -16.11 -4.38 8.03
N GLU A 111 -14.85 -4.49 7.65
CA GLU A 111 -13.87 -3.44 7.80
C GLU A 111 -12.94 -3.46 6.58
N TRP A 112 -12.80 -2.32 5.95
CA TRP A 112 -12.01 -2.11 4.75
C TRP A 112 -10.89 -1.12 5.01
N ILE A 113 -9.72 -1.42 4.45
CA ILE A 113 -8.62 -0.49 4.26
C ILE A 113 -8.46 -0.24 2.74
N PRO A 114 -7.67 0.76 2.31
CA PRO A 114 -7.55 1.07 0.89
C PRO A 114 -7.07 -0.11 0.04
N PHE A 115 -7.42 -0.14 -1.24
CA PHE A 115 -7.31 -1.33 -2.10
C PHE A 115 -5.93 -1.65 -2.63
N VAL A 116 -4.93 -0.79 -2.41
CA VAL A 116 -3.55 -0.99 -2.84
C VAL A 116 -2.61 -0.80 -1.65
N CYS A 117 -1.87 -1.84 -1.30
CA CYS A 117 -0.72 -1.78 -0.42
C CYS A 117 0.48 -1.27 -1.22
N CYS A 118 1.21 -0.31 -0.65
CA CYS A 118 2.42 0.25 -1.23
C CYS A 118 3.59 0.10 -0.25
N ILE A 119 4.75 -0.28 -0.79
CA ILE A 119 6.01 -0.34 -0.05
C ILE A 119 7.04 0.48 -0.81
N GLY A 120 7.51 1.57 -0.20
CA GLY A 120 8.47 2.50 -0.79
C GLY A 120 9.77 2.53 0.01
N CYS A 121 10.91 2.37 -0.68
CA CYS A 121 12.23 2.54 -0.09
C CYS A 121 12.73 3.95 -0.39
N PHE A 122 12.92 4.76 0.65
CA PHE A 122 13.37 6.14 0.51
C PHE A 122 14.78 6.33 1.04
N THR A 123 15.56 7.19 0.39
CA THR A 123 16.91 7.60 0.82
C THR A 123 17.00 9.11 0.99
N SER A 124 17.93 9.56 1.82
CA SER A 124 18.35 10.96 1.96
C SER A 124 19.87 10.98 2.02
N VAL A 125 20.50 11.82 1.20
CA VAL A 125 21.97 12.00 1.13
C VAL A 125 22.60 12.52 2.43
N LYS A 126 21.78 12.88 3.43
CA LYS A 126 22.25 13.25 4.77
C LYS A 126 21.93 12.12 5.75
N PRO A 127 22.83 11.80 6.71
CA PRO A 127 22.52 10.87 7.78
C PRO A 127 21.38 11.38 8.68
N ALA A 128 20.70 10.45 9.35
CA ALA A 128 19.57 10.78 10.24
C ALA A 128 19.98 10.93 11.71
N ARG A 129 21.00 10.18 12.17
CA ARG A 129 21.38 10.10 13.59
C ARG A 129 22.89 10.18 13.80
N ASP A 130 23.65 9.38 13.07
CA ASP A 130 25.13 9.31 13.18
C ASP A 130 25.79 10.16 12.08
N PRO A 131 26.44 11.28 12.41
CA PRO A 131 27.07 12.17 11.43
C PRO A 131 28.26 11.54 10.68
N SER A 132 28.78 10.40 11.13
CA SER A 132 29.87 9.68 10.44
C SER A 132 29.39 8.82 9.26
N LYS A 133 28.07 8.71 9.04
CA LYS A 133 27.47 7.94 7.94
C LYS A 133 27.17 8.81 6.73
N ASP A 134 27.14 8.18 5.56
CA ASP A 134 26.99 8.88 4.28
C ASP A 134 25.54 9.25 3.95
N TYR A 135 24.56 8.47 4.41
CA TYR A 135 23.15 8.68 4.07
C TYR A 135 22.21 8.14 5.15
N SER A 136 20.91 8.37 4.97
CA SER A 136 19.85 7.69 5.72
C SER A 136 18.81 7.10 4.78
N ALA A 137 18.15 6.03 5.22
CA ALA A 137 17.10 5.37 4.46
C ALA A 137 15.94 4.98 5.37
N LEU A 138 14.76 4.83 4.77
CA LEU A 138 13.55 4.36 5.43
C LEU A 138 12.66 3.61 4.43
N THR A 139 12.29 2.39 4.79
CA THR A 139 11.20 1.67 4.13
C THR A 139 9.87 2.11 4.74
N VAL A 140 8.92 2.53 3.91
CA VAL A 140 7.59 2.98 4.34
C VAL A 140 6.54 2.09 3.72
N VAL A 141 5.57 1.64 4.54
CA VAL A 141 4.39 0.90 4.10
C VAL A 141 3.17 1.80 4.27
N TRP A 142 2.34 1.91 3.23
CA TRP A 142 1.09 2.65 3.26
C TRP A 142 0.04 2.00 2.37
N TYR A 143 -1.18 2.52 2.41
CA TYR A 143 -2.31 2.04 1.62
C TYR A 143 -3.00 3.19 0.90
N GLN A 144 -3.43 2.96 -0.33
CA GLN A 144 -4.15 3.92 -1.17
C GLN A 144 -5.24 3.22 -2.00
N ASP A 145 -6.20 3.97 -2.53
CA ASP A 145 -7.38 3.36 -3.20
C ASP A 145 -7.07 2.81 -4.60
N ASP A 146 -6.04 3.33 -5.29
CA ASP A 146 -5.67 2.90 -6.64
C ASP A 146 -4.16 2.91 -6.84
N PHE A 147 -3.66 2.25 -7.88
CA PHE A 147 -2.23 2.22 -8.20
C PHE A 147 -1.70 3.62 -8.52
N ALA A 148 -0.57 4.00 -7.91
CA ALA A 148 0.20 5.17 -8.31
C ALA A 148 1.00 4.84 -9.58
N MET A 149 0.57 5.38 -10.71
CA MET A 149 1.27 5.30 -11.99
C MET A 149 1.83 6.69 -12.34
N PRO A 150 3.04 6.74 -12.91
CA PRO A 150 3.03 6.67 -14.36
C PRO A 150 3.86 5.50 -14.93
N ILE A 151 3.30 4.86 -15.97
CA ILE A 151 4.08 4.14 -16.99
C ILE A 151 4.35 5.13 -18.12
N ASP A 152 5.57 5.18 -18.64
CA ASP A 152 5.94 6.00 -19.81
C ASP A 152 4.95 5.77 -20.98
N PRO A 153 4.42 6.82 -21.64
CA PRO A 153 3.46 6.67 -22.73
C PRO A 153 3.91 5.74 -23.87
N ALA A 154 5.21 5.68 -24.18
CA ALA A 154 5.73 4.76 -25.18
C ALA A 154 5.57 3.30 -24.72
N ILE A 155 5.87 3.01 -23.45
CA ILE A 155 5.67 1.69 -22.86
C ILE A 155 4.18 1.35 -22.77
N GLN A 156 3.31 2.32 -22.50
CA GLN A 156 1.86 2.08 -22.55
C GLN A 156 1.41 1.62 -23.94
N ASN A 157 1.97 2.18 -25.01
CA ASN A 157 1.66 1.75 -26.37
C ASN A 157 2.14 0.33 -26.64
N GLU A 158 3.36 -0.02 -26.21
CA GLU A 158 3.89 -1.38 -26.33
C GLU A 158 3.02 -2.39 -25.57
N LEU A 159 2.65 -2.09 -24.31
CA LEU A 159 1.76 -2.94 -23.50
C LEU A 159 0.39 -3.15 -24.16
N ARG A 160 -0.18 -2.12 -24.79
CA ARG A 160 -1.45 -2.23 -25.54
C ARG A 160 -1.35 -3.15 -26.75
N SER A 161 -0.16 -3.24 -27.35
CA SER A 161 0.10 -4.07 -28.53
C SER A 161 0.50 -5.51 -28.20
N LEU A 162 0.64 -5.84 -26.91
CA LEU A 162 1.11 -7.16 -26.46
C LEU A 162 0.17 -8.27 -26.93
N ASN A 163 0.71 -9.27 -27.63
CA ASN A 163 -0.04 -10.49 -27.93
C ASN A 163 -0.14 -11.35 -26.66
N TRP A 164 -1.16 -11.08 -25.85
CA TRP A 164 -1.37 -11.75 -24.57
C TRP A 164 -1.37 -13.28 -24.70
N ASN A 165 -2.13 -13.83 -25.64
CA ASN A 165 -2.25 -15.28 -25.84
C ASN A 165 -0.94 -15.97 -26.21
N LYS A 166 0.03 -15.23 -26.76
CA LYS A 166 1.36 -15.76 -27.07
C LYS A 166 2.27 -15.80 -25.85
N HIS A 167 2.12 -14.85 -24.93
CA HIS A 167 3.10 -14.59 -23.86
C HIS A 167 2.62 -15.01 -22.47
N ALA A 168 1.30 -15.06 -22.25
CA ALA A 168 0.74 -15.45 -20.98
C ALA A 168 0.81 -16.97 -20.77
N THR A 169 0.88 -17.38 -19.51
CA THR A 169 0.79 -18.78 -19.07
C THR A 169 -0.49 -18.95 -18.27
N ASP A 170 -1.27 -19.98 -18.60
CA ASP A 170 -2.49 -20.30 -17.85
C ASP A 170 -2.15 -20.74 -16.42
N GLY A 171 -3.02 -20.37 -15.46
CA GLY A 171 -2.89 -20.73 -14.05
C GLY A 171 -4.22 -21.20 -13.47
N GLU A 172 -4.16 -22.02 -12.43
CA GLU A 172 -5.30 -22.47 -11.62
C GLU A 172 -5.25 -21.79 -10.24
N HIS A 173 -6.41 -21.50 -9.64
CA HIS A 173 -6.56 -20.87 -8.33
C HIS A 173 -7.47 -21.69 -7.43
#